data_AF-A0AAP9NFI6-F1
#
_entry.id   AF-A0AAP9NFI6-F1
#
_cell.length_a   1.000
_cell.length_b   1.000
_cell.length_c   1.000
_cell.angle_alpha   90.00
_cell.angle_beta   90.00
_cell.angle_gamma   90.00
#
_symmetry.space_group_name_H-M   'P 1'
#
loop_
_entity.id
_entity.type
_entity.pdbx_description
1 polymer ?
#
loop_
_entity_poly.entity_id
_entity_poly.type
_entity_poly.pdbx_seq_one_letter_code
_entity_poly.pdbx_strand_id
1 'polypeptide(L)'
;METKKKQVFNGQELAMLFQAFSKRIFSRPQKGDIYSKSNYSDDNSCTFYISLSYYDTLLNEFQNAYAQGKFAHSNANITWVNLMNKLIDASNVVDFEEENNLEDYYESVNSFWF
;
A
#
# COMPACT_ATOMS: atom_id res chain seq x y z
N MET A 1 15.12 -15.81 -5.59
CA MET A 1 15.14 -14.73 -4.60
C MET A 1 14.20 -13.66 -5.10
N GLU A 2 13.03 -13.54 -4.50
CA GLU A 2 12.08 -12.49 -4.85
C GLU A 2 12.33 -11.29 -3.93
N THR A 3 12.61 -10.13 -4.54
CA THR A 3 12.74 -8.88 -3.80
C THR A 3 11.37 -8.24 -3.68
N LYS A 4 11.02 -7.76 -2.49
CA LYS A 4 9.79 -6.99 -2.25
C LYS A 4 10.09 -5.65 -1.60
N LYS A 5 9.14 -4.72 -1.68
CA LYS A 5 9.18 -3.43 -0.98
C LYS A 5 8.41 -3.53 0.34
N LYS A 6 9.07 -3.22 1.45
CA LYS A 6 8.49 -3.26 2.78
C LYS A 6 8.21 -1.85 3.28
N GLN A 7 6.99 -1.62 3.73
CA GLN A 7 6.59 -0.38 4.40
C GLN A 7 5.50 -0.63 5.46
N VAL A 8 5.52 0.15 6.54
CA VAL A 8 4.53 0.14 7.62
C VAL A 8 3.54 1.28 7.44
N PHE A 9 2.26 0.93 7.50
CA PHE A 9 1.15 1.87 7.45
C PHE A 9 0.32 1.77 8.74
N ASN A 10 -0.12 2.90 9.28
CA ASN A 10 -1.04 2.93 10.42
C ASN A 10 -2.50 2.74 9.96
N GLY A 11 -3.44 2.58 10.90
CA GLY A 11 -4.85 2.34 10.58
C GLY A 11 -5.50 3.40 9.69
N GLN A 12 -5.15 4.68 9.86
CA GLN A 12 -5.69 5.76 9.03
C GLN A 12 -5.18 5.67 7.57
N GLU A 13 -3.89 5.43 7.40
CA GLU A 13 -3.24 5.26 6.11
C GLU A 13 -3.78 4.02 5.38
N LEU A 14 -3.96 2.92 6.10
CA LEU A 14 -4.55 1.68 5.57
C LEU A 14 -5.98 1.90 5.11
N ALA A 15 -6.81 2.59 5.89
CA ALA A 15 -8.18 2.93 5.50
C ALA A 15 -8.21 3.78 4.23
N MET A 16 -7.27 4.71 4.10
CA MET A 16 -7.15 5.60 2.95
C MET A 16 -6.70 4.85 1.69
N LEU A 17 -5.73 3.95 1.80
CA LEU A 17 -5.31 3.05 0.71
C LEU A 17 -6.46 2.13 0.28
N PHE A 18 -7.13 1.49 1.25
CA PHE A 18 -8.29 0.63 0.97
C PHE A 18 -9.39 1.38 0.21
N GLN A 19 -9.71 2.61 0.61
CA GLN A 19 -10.68 3.45 -0.10
C GLN A 19 -10.20 3.84 -1.49
N ALA A 20 -8.90 4.12 -1.66
CA ALA A 20 -8.32 4.46 -2.96
C ALA A 20 -8.45 3.29 -3.95
N PHE A 21 -8.14 2.08 -3.51
CA PHE A 21 -8.28 0.86 -4.30
C PHE A 21 -9.76 0.56 -4.59
N SER A 22 -10.61 0.62 -3.57
CA SER A 22 -12.06 0.45 -3.73
C SER A 22 -12.63 1.41 -4.78
N LYS A 23 -12.25 2.69 -4.74
CA LYS A 23 -12.73 3.70 -5.72
C LYS A 23 -11.97 3.71 -7.05
N ARG A 24 -10.99 2.81 -7.23
CA ARG A 24 -10.10 2.77 -8.42
C ARG A 24 -9.43 4.13 -8.70
N ILE A 25 -9.09 4.86 -7.63
CA ILE A 25 -8.25 6.07 -7.72
C ILE A 25 -6.83 5.67 -8.11
N PHE A 26 -6.39 4.53 -7.56
CA PHE A 26 -5.18 3.81 -7.93
C PHE A 26 -5.55 2.41 -8.40
N SER A 27 -4.65 1.78 -9.14
CA SER A 27 -4.81 0.39 -9.58
C SER A 27 -5.08 -0.50 -8.36
N ARG A 28 -6.10 -1.36 -8.46
CA ARG A 28 -6.41 -2.32 -7.39
C ARG A 28 -5.32 -3.41 -7.37
N PRO A 29 -4.72 -3.73 -6.21
CA PRO A 29 -3.80 -4.83 -6.14
C PRO A 29 -4.53 -6.14 -6.47
N GLN A 30 -3.82 -7.07 -7.07
CA GLN A 30 -4.25 -8.44 -7.33
C GLN A 30 -3.59 -9.40 -6.33
N LYS A 31 -4.00 -10.67 -6.40
CA LYS A 31 -3.34 -11.75 -5.66
C LYS A 31 -1.83 -11.75 -5.92
N GLY A 32 -1.03 -11.79 -4.86
CA GLY A 32 0.42 -11.78 -4.86
C GLY A 32 1.07 -10.39 -4.93
N ASP A 33 0.30 -9.32 -5.18
CA ASP A 33 0.84 -7.96 -5.27
C ASP A 33 1.24 -7.39 -3.91
N ILE A 34 0.45 -7.71 -2.87
CA ILE A 34 0.70 -7.24 -1.51
C ILE A 34 0.47 -8.40 -0.55
N TYR A 35 1.50 -8.72 0.23
CA TYR A 35 1.36 -9.51 1.45
C TYR A 35 1.35 -8.57 2.65
N SER A 36 0.57 -8.91 3.66
CA SER A 36 0.32 -8.06 4.81
C SER A 36 0.56 -8.82 6.11
N LYS A 37 1.10 -8.12 7.11
CA LYS A 37 1.32 -8.64 8.47
C LYS A 37 0.86 -7.61 9.47
N SER A 38 -0.17 -7.95 10.24
CA SER A 38 -0.59 -7.12 11.39
C SER A 38 0.58 -6.99 12.37
N ASN A 39 0.86 -5.76 12.82
CA ASN A 39 1.87 -5.52 13.84
C ASN A 39 1.28 -5.59 15.27
N TYR A 40 -0.03 -5.84 15.40
CA TYR A 40 -0.75 -5.89 16.68
C TYR A 40 -0.48 -4.66 17.58
N SER A 41 -0.42 -3.47 16.97
CA SER A 41 -0.16 -2.20 17.64
C SER A 41 -1.44 -1.42 17.94
N ASP A 42 -1.38 -0.48 18.88
CA ASP A 42 -2.53 0.35 19.31
C ASP A 42 -3.13 1.19 18.17
N ASP A 43 -2.34 1.53 17.15
CA ASP A 43 -2.77 2.28 15.96
C ASP A 43 -3.27 1.37 14.81
N ASN A 44 -3.42 0.06 15.07
CA ASN A 44 -3.76 -0.97 14.10
C ASN A 44 -2.83 -0.96 12.86
N SER A 45 -1.52 -0.76 13.09
CA SER A 45 -0.56 -0.73 11.99
C SER A 45 -0.36 -2.11 11.35
N CYS A 46 -0.07 -2.08 10.06
CA CYS A 46 0.20 -3.25 9.25
C CYS A 46 1.47 -3.02 8.43
N THR A 47 2.30 -4.05 8.35
CA THR A 47 3.44 -4.08 7.43
C THR A 47 2.99 -4.65 6.10
N PHE A 48 3.18 -3.90 5.02
CA PHE A 48 2.98 -4.37 3.65
C PHE A 48 4.30 -4.79 3.02
N TYR A 49 4.26 -5.90 2.30
CA TYR A 49 5.32 -6.42 1.46
C TYR A 49 4.80 -6.46 0.02
N ILE A 50 5.26 -5.51 -0.78
CA ILE A 50 4.72 -5.18 -2.08
C ILE A 50 5.62 -5.78 -3.16
N SER A 51 5.03 -6.47 -4.14
CA SER A 51 5.76 -6.94 -5.33
C SER A 51 6.39 -5.77 -6.06
N LEU A 52 7.59 -5.94 -6.64
CA LEU A 52 8.27 -4.82 -7.32
C LEU A 52 7.45 -4.25 -8.49
N SER A 53 6.83 -5.12 -9.28
CA SER A 53 5.99 -4.71 -10.42
C SER A 53 4.81 -3.85 -10.00
N TYR A 54 4.13 -4.23 -8.91
CA TYR A 54 3.01 -3.46 -8.41
C TYR A 54 3.46 -2.18 -7.68
N TYR A 55 4.57 -2.24 -6.95
CA TYR A 55 5.18 -1.08 -6.32
C TYR A 55 5.50 0.03 -7.33
N ASP A 56 6.17 -0.30 -8.44
CA ASP A 56 6.55 0.68 -9.47
C ASP A 56 5.30 1.33 -10.09
N THR A 57 4.27 0.52 -10.34
CA THR A 57 2.97 1.00 -10.83
C THR A 57 2.33 1.96 -9.83
N LEU A 58 2.21 1.54 -8.58
CA LEU A 58 1.56 2.33 -7.52
C LEU A 58 2.31 3.63 -7.25
N LEU A 59 3.63 3.60 -7.14
CA LEU A 59 4.45 4.79 -6.91
C LEU A 59 4.30 5.80 -8.05
N ASN A 60 4.34 5.34 -9.30
CA ASN A 60 4.13 6.19 -10.46
C ASN A 60 2.73 6.82 -10.44
N GLU A 61 1.69 6.08 -10.08
CA GLU A 61 0.34 6.64 -9.95
C GLU A 61 0.23 7.70 -8.85
N PHE A 62 0.87 7.48 -7.69
CA PHE A 62 0.95 8.47 -6.61
C PHE A 62 1.66 9.74 -7.07
N GLN A 63 2.81 9.62 -7.72
CA GLN A 63 3.59 10.76 -8.22
C GLN A 63 2.83 11.53 -9.30
N ASN A 64 2.14 10.83 -10.21
CA ASN A 64 1.30 11.46 -11.22
C ASN A 64 0.10 12.19 -10.60
N ALA A 65 -0.55 11.60 -9.60
CA ALA A 65 -1.65 12.24 -8.89
C ALA A 65 -1.19 13.50 -8.13
N TYR A 66 -0.01 13.45 -7.53
CA TYR A 66 0.63 14.62 -6.90
C TYR A 66 0.92 15.72 -7.92
N ALA A 67 1.59 15.38 -9.04
CA ALA A 67 1.95 16.33 -10.09
C ALA A 67 0.72 17.00 -10.75
N GLN A 68 -0.39 16.27 -10.85
CA GLN A 68 -1.68 16.78 -11.34
C GLN A 68 -2.46 17.60 -10.30
N GLY A 69 -1.91 17.78 -9.09
CA GLY A 69 -2.56 18.51 -8.00
C GLY A 69 -3.77 17.79 -7.40
N LYS A 70 -4.00 16.50 -7.68
CA LYS A 70 -5.16 15.76 -7.16
C LYS A 70 -5.17 15.70 -5.64
N PHE A 71 -3.99 15.65 -5.02
CA PHE A 71 -3.87 15.64 -3.56
C PHE A 71 -4.27 16.99 -2.95
N ALA A 72 -3.85 18.10 -3.56
CA ALA A 72 -4.17 19.45 -3.12
C ALA A 72 -5.66 19.78 -3.23
N HIS A 73 -6.36 19.22 -4.22
CA HIS A 73 -7.81 19.34 -4.36
C HIS A 73 -8.60 18.43 -3.41
N SER A 74 -7.92 17.59 -2.62
CA SER A 74 -8.55 16.74 -1.62
C SER A 74 -8.48 17.37 -0.21
N ASN A 75 -9.46 17.07 0.63
CA ASN A 75 -9.43 17.44 2.06
C ASN A 75 -8.38 16.63 2.87
N ALA A 76 -7.59 15.78 2.21
CA ALA A 76 -6.61 14.88 2.83
C ALA A 76 -5.21 15.04 2.21
N ASN A 77 -4.87 16.23 1.69
CA ASN A 77 -3.60 16.50 1.01
C ASN A 77 -2.38 16.02 1.80
N ILE A 78 -2.28 16.38 3.09
CA ILE A 78 -1.15 16.01 3.96
C ILE A 78 -1.01 14.49 4.04
N THR A 79 -2.12 13.77 4.22
CA THR A 79 -2.09 12.30 4.32
C THR A 79 -1.69 11.65 3.00
N TRP A 80 -2.13 12.18 1.84
CA TRP A 80 -1.67 11.68 0.54
C TRP A 80 -0.17 11.90 0.31
N VAL A 81 0.34 13.09 0.65
CA VAL A 81 1.77 13.38 0.54
C VAL A 81 2.58 12.47 1.46
N ASN A 82 2.10 12.21 2.69
CA ASN A 82 2.75 11.29 3.61
C ASN A 82 2.75 9.84 3.07
N LEU A 83 1.65 9.37 2.50
CA LEU A 83 1.58 8.06 1.86
C LEU A 83 2.56 7.94 0.69
N MET A 84 2.65 8.97 -0.16
CA MET A 84 3.62 9.00 -1.26
C MET A 84 5.07 8.93 -0.73
N ASN A 85 5.41 9.73 0.27
CA ASN A 85 6.74 9.72 0.86
C ASN A 85 7.06 8.36 1.50
N LYS A 86 6.09 7.73 2.18
CA LYS A 86 6.25 6.36 2.68
C LYS A 86 6.51 5.36 1.55
N LEU A 87 5.85 5.47 0.41
CA LEU A 87 6.16 4.59 -0.73
C LEU A 87 7.57 4.84 -1.27
N ILE A 88 8.02 6.10 -1.35
CA ILE A 88 9.40 6.44 -1.77
C ILE A 88 10.42 5.84 -0.79
N ASP A 89 10.16 5.95 0.51
CA ASP A 89 11.05 5.47 1.58
C ASP A 89 10.93 3.96 1.84
N ALA A 90 10.15 3.23 1.04
CA ALA A 90 9.94 1.80 1.23
C ALA A 90 11.26 1.02 1.04
N SER A 91 11.62 0.27 2.09
CA SER A 91 12.84 -0.52 2.15
C SER A 91 12.79 -1.76 1.24
N ASN A 92 13.93 -2.17 0.68
CA ASN A 92 14.03 -3.44 -0.03
C ASN A 92 14.15 -4.58 0.97
N VAL A 93 13.40 -5.65 0.75
CA VAL A 93 13.58 -6.94 1.42
C VAL A 93 14.01 -7.94 0.37
N VAL A 94 15.25 -8.40 0.49
CA VAL A 94 15.81 -9.50 -0.29
C VAL A 94 15.49 -10.79 0.45
N ASP A 95 15.26 -11.88 -0.28
CA ASP A 95 14.90 -13.18 0.29
C ASP A 95 13.63 -13.11 1.13
N PHE A 96 12.59 -12.54 0.54
CA PHE A 96 11.25 -12.64 1.10
C PHE A 96 10.80 -14.11 1.08
N GLU A 97 10.99 -14.79 2.21
CA GLU A 97 10.31 -16.04 2.49
C GLU A 97 8.90 -15.72 2.97
N GLU A 98 7.91 -16.42 2.42
CA GLU A 98 6.55 -16.42 2.97
C GLU A 98 6.62 -17.05 4.38
N GLU A 99 6.93 -16.24 5.40
CA GLU A 99 6.71 -16.63 6.79
C GLU A 99 5.26 -17.12 6.93
N ASN A 100 5.03 -18.16 7.74
CA ASN A 100 3.74 -18.83 7.94
C ASN A 100 2.57 -17.93 8.42
N ASN A 101 2.75 -16.61 8.51
CA ASN A 101 1.81 -15.63 9.07
C ASN A 101 1.58 -14.41 8.16
N LEU A 102 1.93 -14.51 6.88
CA LEU A 102 1.63 -13.46 5.90
C LEU A 102 0.29 -13.73 5.24
N GLU A 103 -0.55 -12.70 5.18
CA GLU A 103 -1.84 -12.76 4.49
C GLU A 103 -1.75 -12.04 3.15
N ASP A 104 -2.23 -12.68 2.09
CA ASP A 104 -2.43 -12.00 0.81
C ASP A 104 -3.53 -10.92 0.98
N TYR A 105 -3.14 -9.66 0.80
CA TYR A 105 -4.03 -8.52 1.03
C TYR A 105 -5.27 -8.57 0.13
N TYR A 106 -5.10 -8.95 -1.13
CA TYR A 106 -6.22 -9.05 -2.07
C TYR A 106 -7.21 -10.11 -1.58
N GLU A 107 -6.74 -11.31 -1.23
CA GLU A 107 -7.60 -12.38 -0.72
C GLU A 107 -8.36 -11.95 0.56
N SER A 108 -7.70 -11.20 1.44
CA SER A 108 -8.32 -10.72 2.69
C SER A 108 -9.38 -9.63 2.50
N VAL A 109 -9.31 -8.82 1.42
CA VAL A 109 -10.18 -7.63 1.32
C VAL A 109 -11.00 -7.49 0.03
N ASN A 110 -10.77 -8.32 -1.00
CA ASN A 110 -11.43 -8.16 -2.31
C ASN A 110 -12.96 -8.20 -2.21
N SER A 111 -13.52 -8.98 -1.29
CA SER A 111 -14.97 -9.11 -1.10
C SER A 111 -15.64 -7.81 -0.64
N PHE A 112 -14.86 -6.83 -0.17
CA PHE A 112 -15.35 -5.52 0.27
C PHE A 112 -15.20 -4.43 -0.80
N TRP A 113 -14.62 -4.74 -1.97
CA TRP A 113 -14.44 -3.79 -3.08
C TRP A 113 -15.55 -3.91 -4.13
N PHE A 114 -16.69 -3.28 -3.84
CA PHE A 114 -17.80 -3.13 -4.78
C PHE A 114 -17.52 -2.14 -5.92
#